data_AF-A0A354IXL2-F1
#
_entry.id   AF-A0A354IXL2-F1
#
_cell.length_a   1.000
_cell.length_b   1.000
_cell.length_c   1.000
_cell.angle_alpha   90.00
_cell.angle_beta   90.00
_cell.angle_gamma   90.00
#
_symmetry.space_group_name_H-M   'P 1'
#
loop_
_entity.id
_entity.type
_entity.pdbx_description
1 polymer ?
#
loop_
_entity_poly.entity_id
_entity_poly.type
_entity_poly.pdbx_seq_one_letter_code
_entity_poly.pdbx_strand_id
1 'polypeptide(L)' 'AERTPDRAQGGLGLGLALVKKLVELHGGAVEAHSAGQGQGSTFTVRLPLLAASEGAVA' A
#
# COMPACT_ATOMS: atom_id res chain seq x y z
N ALA A 1 -25.87 13.04 -2.22
CA ALA A 1 -25.44 13.30 -0.84
C ALA A 1 -23.93 13.14 -0.78
N GLU A 2 -23.21 14.25 -0.71
CA GLU A 2 -21.79 14.28 -0.38
C GLU A 2 -21.61 13.61 0.98
N ARG A 3 -20.68 12.65 1.06
CA ARG A 3 -20.25 12.09 2.34
C ARG A 3 -18.80 12.51 2.53
N THR A 4 -18.60 13.64 3.18
CA THR A 4 -17.32 13.94 3.83
C THR A 4 -17.22 12.91 4.97
N PRO A 5 -16.36 11.87 4.86
CA PRO A 5 -16.31 10.87 5.89
C PRO A 5 -15.74 11.53 7.14
N ASP A 6 -16.55 11.48 8.19
CA ASP A 6 -16.25 11.95 9.52
C ASP A 6 -14.86 11.42 9.94
N ARG A 7 -13.87 12.32 9.96
CA ARG A 7 -12.46 11.98 10.18
C ARG A 7 -12.21 11.51 11.63
N ALA A 8 -13.22 11.63 12.52
CA ALA A 8 -13.14 11.36 13.95
C ALA A 8 -13.73 10.00 14.37
N GLN A 9 -14.53 9.34 13.54
CA GLN A 9 -15.06 7.99 13.79
C GLN A 9 -14.32 7.04 12.87
N GLY A 10 -13.39 6.24 13.43
CA GLY A 10 -12.43 5.40 12.71
C GLY A 10 -12.95 4.91 11.35
N GLY A 11 -12.23 5.27 10.29
CA GLY A 11 -12.68 5.04 8.91
C GLY A 11 -13.07 3.59 8.63
N LEU A 12 -13.72 3.34 7.49
CA LEU A 12 -14.35 2.07 7.08
C LEU A 12 -13.44 0.82 7.05
N GLY A 13 -12.18 0.91 7.49
CA GLY A 13 -11.23 -0.21 7.49
C GLY A 13 -10.72 -0.59 6.09
N LEU A 14 -11.08 0.16 5.06
CA LEU A 14 -10.79 -0.18 3.66
C LEU A 14 -9.35 0.08 3.24
N GLY A 15 -8.58 0.86 4.01
CA GLY A 15 -7.26 1.34 3.61
C GLY A 15 -6.30 0.22 3.19
N LEU A 16 -6.12 -0.82 4.02
CA LEU A 16 -5.20 -1.91 3.73
C LEU A 16 -5.69 -2.82 2.59
N ALA A 17 -7.00 -3.00 2.44
CA ALA A 17 -7.55 -3.76 1.33
C ALA A 17 -7.28 -3.04 -0.02
N LEU A 18 -7.40 -1.71 -0.03
CA LEU A 18 -7.04 -0.90 -1.19
C LEU A 18 -5.55 -0.96 -1.49
N VAL A 19 -4.69 -0.82 -0.47
CA VAL A 19 -3.23 -0.93 -0.63
C VAL A 19 -2.84 -2.28 -1.22
N LYS A 20 -3.35 -3.39 -0.68
CA LYS A 20 -3.07 -4.73 -1.20
C LYS A 20 -3.43 -4.85 -2.68
N LYS A 21 -4.65 -4.46 -3.04
CA LYS A 21 -5.12 -4.52 -4.44
C LYS A 21 -4.27 -3.65 -5.36
N LEU A 22 -3.92 -2.43 -4.96
CA LEU A 22 -3.09 -1.54 -5.76
C LEU A 22 -1.70 -2.14 -5.97
N VAL A 23 -1.06 -2.64 -4.92
CA VAL A 23 0.27 -3.24 -5.03
C VAL A 23 0.27 -4.47 -5.93
N GLU A 24 -0.74 -5.35 -5.81
CA GLU A 24 -0.91 -6.52 -6.67
C GLU A 24 -1.12 -6.12 -8.14
N LEU A 25 -1.91 -5.07 -8.41
CA LEU A 25 -2.10 -4.55 -9.77
C LEU A 25 -0.80 -4.04 -10.40
N HIS A 26 0.17 -3.60 -9.61
CA HIS A 26 1.50 -3.20 -10.09
C HIS A 26 2.50 -4.37 -10.12
N GLY A 27 2.05 -5.61 -9.92
CA GLY A 27 2.92 -6.79 -9.88
C GLY A 27 3.83 -6.84 -8.66
N GLY A 28 3.51 -6.10 -7.60
CA GLY A 28 4.27 -6.07 -6.35
C GLY A 28 3.70 -6.97 -5.26
N ALA A 29 4.27 -6.81 -4.06
CA ALA A 29 3.81 -7.45 -2.83
C ALA A 29 3.83 -6.47 -1.65
N VAL A 30 2.92 -6.66 -0.70
CA VAL A 30 2.85 -5.90 0.55
C VAL A 30 2.78 -6.81 1.77
N GLU A 31 3.52 -6.46 2.81
CA GLU A 31 3.57 -7.16 4.09
C GLU A 31 3.37 -6.18 5.25
N ALA A 32 2.84 -6.69 6.36
CA ALA A 32 2.69 -5.95 7.61
C ALA A 32 3.30 -6.76 8.75
N HIS A 33 4.15 -6.13 9.55
CA HIS A 33 4.77 -6.72 10.72
C HIS A 33 4.54 -5.84 11.95
N SER A 34 4.26 -6.47 13.08
CA SER A 34 4.17 -5.83 14.39
C SER A 34 4.69 -6.77 15.45
N ALA A 35 5.48 -6.26 16.39
CA ALA A 35 5.94 -7.02 17.56
C ALA A 35 4.87 -7.15 18.66
N GLY A 36 3.68 -6.59 18.45
CA GLY A 36 2.57 -6.62 19.40
C GLY A 36 2.06 -5.23 19.79
N GLN A 37 1.11 -5.20 20.73
CA GLN A 37 0.45 -3.97 21.17
C GLN A 37 1.45 -2.95 21.73
N GLY A 38 1.31 -1.69 21.33
CA GLY A 38 2.17 -0.61 21.80
C GLY A 38 3.55 -0.56 21.15
N GLN A 39 3.92 -1.53 20.30
CA GLN A 39 5.24 -1.60 19.65
C GLN A 39 5.26 -1.05 18.22
N GLY A 40 4.15 -0.43 17.79
CA GLY A 40 3.99 0.05 16.42
C GLY A 40 3.87 -1.07 15.39
N SER A 41 4.00 -0.69 14.12
CA SER A 41 3.91 -1.62 12.99
C SER A 41 4.74 -1.09 11.83
N THR A 42 5.33 -2.02 11.07
CA THR A 42 6.06 -1.73 9.84
C THR A 42 5.32 -2.37 8.67
N PHE A 43 5.06 -1.57 7.63
CA PHE A 43 4.46 -2.02 6.39
C PHE A 43 5.52 -1.94 5.30
N THR A 44 5.76 -3.04 4.60
CA THR A 44 6.77 -3.13 3.54
C THR A 44 6.09 -3.38 2.22
N VAL A 45 6.30 -2.47 1.26
CA VAL A 45 5.81 -2.59 -0.11
C VAL A 45 7.01 -2.82 -1.03
N ARG A 46 6.93 -3.86 -1.86
CA ARG A 46 7.93 -4.19 -2.88
C ARG A 46 7.26 -4.11 -4.24
N LEU A 47 7.81 -3.31 -5.14
CA LEU A 47 7.34 -3.15 -6.50
C LEU A 47 8.46 -3.56 -7.47
N PRO A 48 8.13 -4.16 -8.63
CA PRO A 48 9.11 -4.35 -9.70
C PRO A 48 9.71 -3.00 -10.08
N LEU A 49 11.04 -2.96 -10.25
CA LEU A 49 11.66 -1.85 -10.95
C LEU A 49 11.16 -1.87 -12.39
N LEU A 50 10.99 -0.70 -13.00
CA LEU A 50 10.85 -0.63 -14.44
C LEU A 50 12.07 -1.34 -15.04
N ALA A 51 11.84 -2.27 -15.97
CA ALA A 51 12.92 -2.68 -16.87
C ALA A 51 13.51 -1.39 -17.42
N ALA A 52 14.84 -1.23 -17.34
CA ALA A 52 15.50 -0.09 -17.95
C ALA A 52 14.93 0.01 -19.37
N SER A 53 14.31 1.14 -19.69
CA SER A 53 13.78 1.39 -21.04
C SER A 53 14.86 0.91 -22.02
N GLU A 54 14.53 -0.03 -22.89
CA GLU A 54 15.40 -0.51 -23.98
C GLU A 54 15.57 0.60 -25.04
N GLY A 55 15.98 1.78 -24.59
CA GLY A 55 16.14 3.01 -25.34
C GLY A 55 17.34 3.83 -24.87
N ALA A 56 18.23 3.27 -24.04
CA ALA A 56 19.62 3.72 -23.99
C ALA A 56 20.37 3.04 -25.15
N VAL A 57 20.12 3.54 -26.37
CA VAL A 57 20.91 3.19 -27.55
C VAL A 57 22.24 3.92 -27.42
N ALA A 58 23.33 3.14 -27.45
CA ALA A 58 24.74 3.45 -27.76
C ALA A 58 25.29 4.86 -27.42
#